data_AF-A0A1I4VTX5-F1
#
_entry.id   AF-A0A1I4VTX5-F1
#
_cell.length_a   1.000
_cell.length_b   1.000
_cell.length_c   1.000
_cell.angle_alpha   90.00
_cell.angle_beta   90.00
_cell.angle_gamma   90.00
#
_symmetry.space_group_name_H-M   'P 1'
#
loop_
_entity.id
_entity.type
_entity.pdbx_description
1 polymer ?
#
loop_
_entity_poly.entity_id
_entity_poly.type
_entity_poly.pdbx_seq_one_letter_code
_entity_poly.pdbx_strand_id
1 'polypeptide(L)'
;MNRIALLSLGILFCASASAQQSQVDEYALKATEINTPNPIASPNDVQSYSADTTGGTSWDRPFADGTCCSGLGPVVLHSQQFSISANDTCNVRSVQDGWDGYLFIYVDPFDPLNQTVNFVAGDDDGAGGIGTSDIDGVALTGGTVYQIVTTGFEAGEEGTFTNTITCPVANVTIGGGGGGVPFEPPATLPTLGQNALIILGMLVGLLGFVAIRRRA
;
A
#
# COMPACT_ATOMS: atom_id res chain seq x y z
N MET A 1 25.30 -61.03 18.20
CA MET A 1 25.37 -60.05 17.09
C MET A 1 24.27 -59.03 17.34
N ASN A 2 24.66 -57.83 17.78
CA ASN A 2 23.78 -56.77 18.26
C ASN A 2 23.57 -55.78 17.11
N ARG A 3 22.32 -55.49 16.72
CA ARG A 3 22.01 -54.33 15.86
C ARG A 3 20.84 -53.55 16.45
N ILE A 4 21.23 -52.38 16.95
CA ILE A 4 20.44 -51.27 17.44
C ILE A 4 19.71 -50.64 16.25
N ALA A 5 18.41 -50.36 16.40
CA ALA A 5 17.67 -49.46 15.53
C ALA A 5 17.09 -48.33 16.40
N LEU A 6 17.80 -47.20 16.46
CA LEU A 6 17.20 -45.93 16.86
C LEU A 6 16.52 -45.35 15.62
N LEU A 7 15.18 -45.31 15.63
CA LEU A 7 14.41 -44.54 14.66
C LEU A 7 14.39 -43.08 15.13
N SER A 8 15.03 -42.22 14.36
CA SER A 8 15.08 -40.78 14.50
C SER A 8 13.71 -40.16 14.27
N LEU A 9 13.11 -39.60 15.33
CA LEU A 9 11.93 -38.74 15.25
C LEU A 9 12.39 -37.34 14.86
N GLY A 10 12.42 -37.08 13.55
CA GLY A 10 12.77 -35.80 12.94
C GLY A 10 11.68 -34.76 13.17
N ILE A 11 11.99 -33.85 14.08
CA ILE A 11 11.47 -32.51 14.37
C ILE A 11 10.63 -31.88 13.24
N LEU A 12 9.35 -31.64 13.53
CA LEU A 12 8.47 -30.73 12.80
C LEU A 12 8.63 -29.31 13.38
N PHE A 13 9.56 -28.53 12.86
CA PHE A 13 9.68 -27.08 13.13
C PHE A 13 10.29 -26.41 11.90
N CYS A 14 9.48 -25.83 11.01
CA CYS A 14 9.98 -25.00 9.92
C CYS A 14 8.93 -23.99 9.42
N ALA A 15 8.37 -23.18 10.33
CA ALA A 15 7.57 -22.01 9.93
C ALA A 15 7.81 -20.75 10.78
N SER A 16 8.48 -20.85 11.94
CA SER A 16 8.67 -19.71 12.86
C SER A 16 9.99 -18.95 12.68
N ALA A 17 10.97 -19.50 11.97
CA ALA A 17 12.30 -18.87 11.87
C ALA A 17 12.33 -17.64 10.94
N SER A 18 11.57 -17.65 9.83
CA SER A 18 11.60 -16.56 8.86
C SER A 18 10.87 -15.30 9.34
N ALA A 19 9.74 -15.45 10.03
CA ALA A 19 8.97 -14.32 10.57
C ALA A 19 9.69 -13.62 11.74
N GLN A 20 10.34 -14.39 12.61
CA GLN A 20 11.15 -13.82 13.69
C GLN A 20 12.36 -13.06 13.16
N GLN A 21 12.95 -13.52 12.06
CA GLN A 21 14.09 -12.86 11.45
C GLN A 21 13.69 -11.56 10.76
N SER A 22 12.60 -11.55 9.97
CA SER A 22 12.10 -10.31 9.35
C SER A 22 11.69 -9.25 10.38
N GLN A 23 11.13 -9.68 11.51
CA GLN A 23 10.79 -8.79 12.62
C GLN A 23 12.04 -8.15 13.24
N VAL A 24 13.08 -8.94 13.52
CA VAL A 24 14.35 -8.41 14.08
C VAL A 24 15.05 -7.49 13.09
N ASP A 25 15.00 -7.82 11.80
CA ASP A 25 15.61 -7.01 10.74
C ASP A 25 14.90 -5.64 10.63
N GLU A 26 13.56 -5.59 10.74
CA GLU A 26 12.79 -4.34 10.66
C GLU A 26 13.06 -3.40 11.84
N TYR A 27 13.01 -3.89 13.08
CA TYR A 27 13.37 -3.05 14.23
C TYR A 27 14.82 -2.56 14.17
N ALA A 28 15.73 -3.32 13.54
CA ALA A 28 17.11 -2.90 13.36
C ALA A 28 17.24 -1.81 12.27
N LEU A 29 16.44 -1.86 11.20
CA LEU A 29 16.39 -0.80 10.19
C LEU A 29 15.91 0.52 10.81
N LYS A 30 14.84 0.48 11.60
CA LYS A 30 14.33 1.63 12.37
C LYS A 30 15.42 2.30 13.21
N ALA A 31 16.28 1.52 13.86
CA ALA A 31 17.38 2.07 14.68
C ALA A 31 18.48 2.81 13.89
N THR A 32 18.45 2.78 12.56
CA THR A 32 19.50 3.32 11.68
C THR A 32 19.05 4.42 10.73
N GLU A 33 17.77 4.80 10.76
CA GLU A 33 17.25 5.88 9.94
C GLU A 33 17.82 7.24 10.38
N ILE A 34 18.52 7.92 9.46
CA ILE A 34 19.08 9.25 9.69
C ILE A 34 18.22 10.26 8.95
N ASN A 35 17.35 10.93 9.70
CA ASN A 35 16.52 12.00 9.16
C ASN A 35 17.37 13.27 8.92
N THR A 36 17.69 13.57 7.66
CA THR A 36 18.39 14.81 7.29
C THR A 36 17.39 15.83 6.75
N PRO A 37 17.12 16.93 7.48
CA PRO A 37 16.16 17.93 7.02
C PRO A 37 16.72 18.68 5.80
N ASN A 38 16.01 18.59 4.68
CA ASN A 38 16.25 19.45 3.53
C ASN A 38 15.72 20.87 3.83
N PRO A 39 16.48 21.94 3.53
CA PRO A 39 16.00 23.31 3.72
C PRO A 39 14.84 23.60 2.75
N ILE A 40 13.63 23.77 3.30
CA ILE A 40 12.40 24.00 2.55
C ILE A 40 12.35 25.47 2.09
N ALA A 41 12.17 25.70 0.79
CA ALA A 41 11.75 27.02 0.28
C ALA A 41 10.36 27.37 0.86
N SER A 42 10.02 28.66 0.97
CA SER A 42 8.68 29.05 1.46
C SER A 42 7.59 28.32 0.67
N PRO A 43 6.72 27.52 1.32
CA PRO A 43 5.81 26.67 0.59
C PRO A 43 4.76 27.50 -0.15
N ASN A 44 4.44 27.08 -1.38
CA ASN A 44 3.34 27.66 -2.14
C ASN A 44 1.99 27.20 -1.56
N ASP A 45 1.92 25.96 -1.10
CA ASP A 45 0.71 25.44 -0.46
C ASP A 45 1.02 24.43 0.65
N VAL A 46 0.17 24.47 1.68
CA VAL A 46 0.19 23.57 2.83
C VAL A 46 -1.24 23.13 3.08
N GLN A 47 -1.50 21.83 2.95
CA GLN A 47 -2.82 21.26 3.19
C GLN A 47 -2.72 20.19 4.28
N SER A 48 -3.68 20.20 5.20
CA SER A 48 -3.76 19.23 6.28
C SER A 48 -5.15 18.60 6.36
N TYR A 49 -5.20 17.34 6.79
CA TYR A 49 -6.44 16.66 7.15
C TYR A 49 -6.19 15.76 8.37
N SER A 50 -7.25 15.55 9.14
CA SER A 50 -7.24 14.66 10.31
C SER A 50 -8.23 13.52 10.10
N ALA A 51 -7.88 12.34 10.59
CA ALA A 51 -8.71 11.14 10.53
C ALA A 51 -8.36 10.17 11.67
N ASP A 52 -8.88 8.95 11.61
CA ASP A 52 -8.71 7.89 12.60
C ASP A 52 -8.57 6.54 11.89
N THR A 53 -7.58 5.73 12.28
CA THR A 53 -7.40 4.36 11.76
C THR A 53 -8.23 3.33 12.52
N THR A 54 -8.80 3.66 13.67
CA THR A 54 -9.52 2.73 14.55
C THR A 54 -10.62 1.98 13.82
N GLY A 55 -10.55 0.65 13.82
CA GLY A 55 -11.56 -0.20 13.18
C GLY A 55 -11.59 -0.12 11.64
N GLY A 56 -10.54 0.44 11.02
CA GLY A 56 -10.35 0.48 9.58
C GLY A 56 -10.03 -0.88 8.95
N THR A 57 -9.48 -0.85 7.74
CA THR A 57 -9.20 -2.08 6.99
C THR A 57 -7.89 -2.71 7.47
N SER A 58 -7.94 -4.00 7.80
CA SER A 58 -6.77 -4.80 8.13
C SER A 58 -5.88 -5.00 6.89
N TRP A 59 -4.56 -4.81 7.05
CA TRP A 59 -3.63 -4.69 5.95
C TRP A 59 -2.23 -5.22 6.29
N ASP A 60 -1.66 -6.03 5.42
CA ASP A 60 -0.26 -6.47 5.52
C ASP A 60 0.63 -5.41 4.85
N ARG A 61 1.10 -4.44 5.63
CA ARG A 61 1.90 -3.33 5.10
C ARG A 61 3.27 -3.81 4.54
N PRO A 62 3.80 -3.16 3.49
CA PRO A 62 5.18 -3.37 3.05
C PRO A 62 6.18 -2.69 4.01
N PHE A 63 7.47 -2.88 3.74
CA PHE A 63 8.55 -2.10 4.34
C PHE A 63 8.61 -0.68 3.73
N ALA A 64 9.39 0.21 4.34
CA ALA A 64 9.62 1.59 3.88
C ALA A 64 10.05 1.70 2.40
N ASP A 65 10.75 0.69 1.89
CA ASP A 65 11.25 0.64 0.51
C ASP A 65 10.23 0.07 -0.50
N GLY A 66 9.02 -0.25 -0.05
CA GLY A 66 7.96 -0.82 -0.88
C GLY A 66 8.09 -2.31 -1.15
N THR A 67 9.07 -3.00 -0.56
CA THR A 67 9.14 -4.46 -0.62
C THR A 67 8.10 -5.08 0.33
N CYS A 68 7.44 -6.15 -0.13
CA CYS A 68 6.44 -6.84 0.68
C CYS A 68 7.06 -8.03 1.44
N CYS A 69 6.58 -8.38 2.63
CA CYS A 69 5.70 -7.62 3.52
C CYS A 69 6.27 -7.69 4.93
N SER A 70 5.99 -6.67 5.75
CA SER A 70 6.37 -6.67 7.14
C SER A 70 5.72 -7.84 7.88
N GLY A 71 6.46 -8.44 8.81
CA GLY A 71 5.95 -9.47 9.71
C GLY A 71 5.26 -8.91 10.96
N LEU A 72 5.18 -7.58 11.11
CA LEU A 72 4.63 -6.89 12.28
C LEU A 72 3.12 -6.68 12.22
N GLY A 73 2.50 -6.99 11.09
CA GLY A 73 1.08 -6.86 10.84
C GLY A 73 0.23 -8.12 11.16
N PRO A 74 -1.05 -8.13 10.72
CA PRO A 74 -1.67 -7.06 9.96
C PRO A 74 -1.98 -5.83 10.82
N VAL A 75 -1.80 -4.65 10.22
CA VAL A 75 -2.09 -3.34 10.82
C VAL A 75 -3.42 -2.81 10.29
N VAL A 76 -3.90 -1.68 10.81
CA VAL A 76 -5.15 -1.05 10.37
C VAL A 76 -4.83 0.21 9.57
N LEU A 77 -5.40 0.36 8.37
CA LEU A 77 -5.10 1.50 7.48
C LEU A 77 -6.22 2.52 7.39
N HIS A 78 -5.83 3.75 7.08
CA HIS A 78 -6.65 4.80 6.48
C HIS A 78 -6.01 5.28 5.18
N SER A 79 -6.78 5.48 4.12
CA SER A 79 -6.31 6.00 2.83
C SER A 79 -7.00 7.32 2.48
N GLN A 80 -6.26 8.29 1.95
CA GLN A 80 -6.77 9.59 1.51
C GLN A 80 -6.15 9.99 0.17
N GLN A 81 -7.03 10.29 -0.81
CA GLN A 81 -6.59 10.80 -2.10
C GLN A 81 -6.10 12.25 -1.99
N PHE A 82 -5.09 12.59 -2.78
CA PHE A 82 -4.70 13.96 -3.05
C PHE A 82 -4.14 14.09 -4.46
N SER A 83 -4.03 15.33 -4.94
CA SER A 83 -3.36 15.65 -6.18
C SER A 83 -2.62 16.97 -6.06
N ILE A 84 -1.66 17.20 -6.96
CA ILE A 84 -0.92 18.46 -7.04
C ILE A 84 -1.04 19.07 -8.43
N SER A 85 -1.01 20.40 -8.50
CA SER A 85 -1.27 21.15 -9.75
C SER A 85 -0.08 21.27 -10.70
N ALA A 86 1.15 20.99 -10.25
CA ALA A 86 2.37 21.04 -11.05
C ALA A 86 3.39 20.02 -10.51
N ASN A 87 4.43 19.69 -11.28
CA ASN A 87 5.53 18.86 -10.78
C ASN A 87 6.22 19.56 -9.62
N ASP A 88 6.48 18.84 -8.54
CA ASP A 88 7.07 19.41 -7.33
C ASP A 88 7.79 18.35 -6.49
N THR A 89 8.55 18.82 -5.51
CA THR A 89 9.20 18.02 -4.49
C THR A 89 8.56 18.38 -3.15
N CYS A 90 7.61 17.55 -2.71
CA CYS A 90 6.79 17.84 -1.54
C CYS A 90 7.25 17.05 -0.31
N ASN A 91 6.85 17.51 0.87
CA ASN A 91 7.00 16.76 2.12
C ASN A 91 5.62 16.34 2.62
N VAL A 92 5.52 15.13 3.15
CA VAL A 92 4.30 14.59 3.78
C VAL A 92 4.63 14.19 5.20
N ARG A 93 3.99 14.85 6.16
CA ARG A 93 4.14 14.59 7.58
C ARG A 93 2.87 14.00 8.15
N SER A 94 3.01 13.07 9.09
CA SER A 94 1.94 12.59 9.96
C SER A 94 2.31 12.85 11.42
N VAL A 95 1.33 13.27 12.20
CA VAL A 95 1.40 13.32 13.66
C VAL A 95 0.31 12.40 14.20
N GLN A 96 0.71 11.41 14.98
CA GLN A 96 -0.17 10.37 15.53
C GLN A 96 -0.33 10.57 17.05
N ASP A 97 -1.57 10.53 17.53
CA ASP A 97 -1.89 10.86 18.91
C ASP A 97 -1.64 9.68 19.86
N GLY A 98 -0.37 9.43 20.20
CA GLY A 98 0.01 8.46 21.23
C GLY A 98 0.20 7.02 20.78
N TRP A 99 0.47 6.80 19.49
CA TRP A 99 0.75 5.50 18.88
C TRP A 99 1.83 5.65 17.79
N ASP A 100 2.56 4.58 17.47
CA ASP A 100 3.60 4.62 16.44
C ASP A 100 3.00 4.37 15.05
N GLY A 101 3.21 5.32 14.14
CA GLY A 101 2.57 5.34 12.83
C GLY A 101 3.52 5.03 11.68
N TYR A 102 2.94 4.80 10.51
CA TYR A 102 3.63 4.56 9.25
C TYR A 102 2.90 5.29 8.12
N LEU A 103 3.64 6.05 7.31
CA LEU A 103 3.15 6.67 6.10
C LEU A 103 3.58 5.92 4.84
N PHE A 104 2.68 5.86 3.87
CA PHE A 104 2.97 5.42 2.51
C PHE A 104 2.32 6.36 1.49
N ILE A 105 2.95 6.50 0.33
CA ILE A 105 2.40 7.19 -0.83
C ILE A 105 2.34 6.20 -2.00
N TYR A 106 1.18 6.15 -2.64
CA TYR A 106 0.94 5.39 -3.86
C TYR A 106 0.45 6.30 -4.98
N VAL A 107 0.76 5.94 -6.23
CA VAL A 107 -0.01 6.45 -7.38
C VAL A 107 -1.37 5.76 -7.40
N ASP A 108 -2.45 6.50 -7.61
CA ASP A 108 -3.78 5.93 -7.71
C ASP A 108 -3.90 5.05 -9.00
N PRO A 109 -4.57 3.89 -8.95
CA PRO A 109 -5.28 3.33 -7.80
C PRO A 109 -4.36 2.62 -6.78
N PHE A 110 -4.65 2.82 -5.50
CA PHE A 110 -4.13 2.01 -4.39
C PHE A 110 -4.97 0.74 -4.25
N ASP A 111 -4.30 -0.41 -4.15
CA ASP A 111 -4.94 -1.71 -3.91
C ASP A 111 -4.33 -2.38 -2.66
N PRO A 112 -5.07 -2.51 -1.56
CA PRO A 112 -4.56 -3.09 -0.32
C PRO A 112 -4.23 -4.58 -0.44
N LEU A 113 -4.67 -5.27 -1.50
CA LEU A 113 -4.32 -6.67 -1.78
C LEU A 113 -3.06 -6.82 -2.66
N ASN A 114 -2.57 -5.71 -3.23
CA ASN A 114 -1.38 -5.67 -4.07
C ASN A 114 -0.43 -4.54 -3.60
N GLN A 115 0.04 -4.64 -2.35
CA GLN A 115 0.69 -3.53 -1.63
C GLN A 115 2.00 -3.00 -2.24
N THR A 116 2.62 -3.72 -3.17
CA THR A 116 3.90 -3.28 -3.79
C THR A 116 3.68 -2.56 -5.12
N VAL A 117 2.45 -2.61 -5.65
CA VAL A 117 2.11 -1.99 -6.93
C VAL A 117 1.83 -0.50 -6.71
N ASN A 118 2.31 0.34 -7.62
CA ASN A 118 2.16 1.79 -7.58
C ASN A 118 2.78 2.49 -6.36
N PHE A 119 3.62 1.80 -5.59
CA PHE A 119 4.35 2.38 -4.47
C PHE A 119 5.27 3.52 -4.95
N VAL A 120 5.30 4.61 -4.17
CA VAL A 120 6.15 5.79 -4.42
C VAL A 120 7.17 5.98 -3.32
N ALA A 121 6.73 6.01 -2.07
CA ALA A 121 7.56 6.26 -0.89
C ALA A 121 6.86 5.76 0.38
N GLY A 122 7.62 5.45 1.41
CA GLY A 122 7.12 5.12 2.74
C GLY A 122 8.15 5.47 3.81
N ASP A 123 7.67 5.82 5.00
CA ASP A 123 8.50 6.19 6.15
C ASP A 123 7.67 6.05 7.45
N ASP A 124 8.24 5.48 8.51
CA ASP A 124 7.60 5.41 9.83
C ASP A 124 7.99 6.52 10.81
N ASP A 125 9.20 7.07 10.74
CA ASP A 125 9.72 7.95 11.78
C ASP A 125 10.03 9.36 11.25
N GLY A 126 9.33 10.34 11.82
CA GLY A 126 9.58 11.75 11.56
C GLY A 126 10.63 12.36 12.48
N ALA A 127 10.93 13.64 12.25
CA ALA A 127 11.80 14.43 13.12
C ALA A 127 11.28 14.58 14.57
N GLY A 128 10.03 14.18 14.83
CA GLY A 128 9.45 14.10 16.18
C GLY A 128 9.70 12.77 16.90
N GLY A 129 10.27 11.77 16.23
CA GLY A 129 10.38 10.39 16.71
C GLY A 129 9.04 9.66 16.70
N ILE A 130 8.91 8.65 17.57
CA ILE A 130 7.68 7.84 17.76
C ILE A 130 6.44 8.75 17.87
N GLY A 131 5.42 8.42 17.09
CA GLY A 131 4.20 9.23 16.97
C GLY A 131 4.30 10.35 15.93
N THR A 132 5.34 10.33 15.09
CA THR A 132 5.41 11.11 13.86
C THR A 132 6.04 10.29 12.75
N SER A 133 5.64 10.54 11.50
CA SER A 133 6.27 9.96 10.30
C SER A 133 6.47 11.08 9.26
N ASP A 134 7.61 11.14 8.58
CA ASP A 134 7.91 12.21 7.60
C ASP A 134 8.47 11.63 6.29
N ILE A 135 7.71 11.72 5.18
CA ILE A 135 8.27 11.49 3.84
C ILE A 135 8.74 12.84 3.29
N ASP A 136 10.04 13.09 3.34
CA ASP A 136 10.64 14.35 2.91
C ASP A 136 11.14 14.30 1.47
N GLY A 137 10.84 15.36 0.70
CA GLY A 137 11.38 15.56 -0.63
C GLY A 137 10.90 14.54 -1.68
N VAL A 138 9.67 14.04 -1.56
CA VAL A 138 9.10 13.14 -2.55
C VAL A 138 8.79 13.88 -3.84
N ALA A 139 9.34 13.39 -4.95
CA ALA A 139 9.08 13.94 -6.28
C ALA A 139 7.70 13.49 -6.79
N LEU A 140 6.81 14.45 -6.99
CA LEU A 140 5.43 14.22 -7.42
C LEU A 140 5.16 14.91 -8.76
N THR A 141 4.29 14.32 -9.56
CA THR A 141 3.92 14.79 -10.89
C THR A 141 2.59 15.53 -10.85
N GLY A 142 2.54 16.71 -11.46
CA GLY A 142 1.32 17.51 -11.57
C GLY A 142 0.23 16.80 -12.38
N GLY A 143 -1.01 16.89 -11.90
CA GLY A 143 -2.16 16.25 -12.55
C GLY A 143 -2.29 14.74 -12.29
N THR A 144 -1.37 14.14 -11.54
CA THR A 144 -1.48 12.75 -11.06
C THR A 144 -2.24 12.72 -9.73
N VAL A 145 -3.11 11.72 -9.57
CA VAL A 145 -3.78 11.43 -8.30
C VAL A 145 -2.92 10.43 -7.52
N TYR A 146 -2.71 10.75 -6.26
CA TYR A 146 -1.94 9.95 -5.32
C TYR A 146 -2.83 9.56 -4.13
N GLN A 147 -2.38 8.55 -3.41
CA GLN A 147 -3.00 8.06 -2.18
C GLN A 147 -1.98 8.14 -1.06
N ILE A 148 -2.33 8.85 0.02
CA ILE A 148 -1.61 8.73 1.29
C ILE A 148 -2.28 7.62 2.08
N VAL A 149 -1.50 6.64 2.50
CA VAL A 149 -1.94 5.59 3.40
C VAL A 149 -1.25 5.80 4.74
N THR A 150 -2.05 5.86 5.81
CA THR A 150 -1.58 5.96 7.19
C THR A 150 -1.99 4.70 7.92
N THR A 151 -1.06 4.10 8.65
CA THR A 151 -1.28 2.87 9.40
C THR A 151 -0.37 2.81 10.62
N GLY A 152 -0.53 1.81 11.49
CA GLY A 152 0.36 1.53 12.60
C GLY A 152 1.72 1.00 12.14
N PHE A 153 2.75 1.20 12.96
CA PHE A 153 4.02 0.52 12.77
C PHE A 153 3.83 -0.99 13.03
N GLU A 154 3.13 -1.41 14.08
CA GLU A 154 2.80 -2.81 14.33
C GLU A 154 1.33 -3.07 14.69
N ALA A 155 0.94 -4.35 14.68
CA ALA A 155 -0.42 -4.76 14.99
C ALA A 155 -0.82 -4.29 16.41
N GLY A 156 -1.92 -3.55 16.48
CA GLY A 156 -2.43 -2.94 17.72
C GLY A 156 -2.15 -1.45 17.86
N GLU A 157 -1.41 -0.86 16.92
CA GLU A 157 -1.20 0.58 16.85
C GLU A 157 -2.20 1.22 15.88
N GLU A 158 -3.16 1.95 16.45
CA GLU A 158 -4.21 2.66 15.73
C GLU A 158 -4.71 3.85 16.55
N GLY A 159 -5.34 4.80 15.88
CA GLY A 159 -5.93 5.97 16.53
C GLY A 159 -6.03 7.18 15.62
N THR A 160 -6.25 8.34 16.25
CA THR A 160 -6.34 9.62 15.54
C THR A 160 -4.97 10.08 15.07
N PHE A 161 -4.96 10.76 13.92
CA PHE A 161 -3.78 11.37 13.36
C PHE A 161 -4.12 12.63 12.56
N THR A 162 -3.10 13.43 12.27
CA THR A 162 -3.17 14.55 11.33
C THR A 162 -2.03 14.44 10.33
N ASN A 163 -2.39 14.41 9.03
CA ASN A 163 -1.43 14.46 7.95
C ASN A 163 -1.34 15.87 7.38
N THR A 164 -0.14 16.28 6.99
CA THR A 164 0.16 17.58 6.38
C THR A 164 1.03 17.38 5.16
N ILE A 165 0.61 17.94 4.03
CA ILE A 165 1.31 17.94 2.75
C ILE A 165 1.81 19.36 2.51
N THR A 166 3.11 19.50 2.29
CA THR A 166 3.78 20.79 2.04
C THR A 166 4.45 20.74 0.68
N CYS A 167 4.06 21.62 -0.23
CA CYS A 167 4.61 21.69 -1.58
C CYS A 167 5.18 23.11 -1.86
N PRO A 168 6.47 23.22 -2.23
CA PRO A 168 7.11 24.50 -2.53
C PRO A 168 6.54 25.28 -3.72
N VAL A 169 6.01 24.59 -4.73
CA VAL A 169 5.61 25.17 -6.03
C VAL A 169 4.15 24.84 -6.37
N ALA A 170 3.69 23.63 -6.14
CA ALA A 170 2.35 23.19 -6.53
C ALA A 170 1.29 23.56 -5.48
N ASN A 171 0.06 23.85 -5.93
CA ASN A 171 -1.12 23.78 -5.06
C ASN A 171 -1.52 22.31 -4.85
N VAL A 172 -1.92 21.99 -3.63
CA VAL A 172 -2.36 20.66 -3.18
C VAL A 172 -3.88 20.64 -3.10
N THR A 173 -4.50 19.56 -3.55
CA THR A 173 -5.95 19.34 -3.41
C THR A 173 -6.19 17.99 -2.76
N ILE A 174 -6.85 18.00 -1.60
CA ILE A 174 -7.30 16.79 -0.91
C ILE A 174 -8.58 16.29 -1.59
N GLY A 175 -8.57 15.03 -2.02
CA GLY A 175 -9.71 14.38 -2.67
C GLY A 175 -10.85 14.08 -1.69
N GLY A 176 -12.07 13.92 -2.21
CA GLY A 176 -13.20 13.41 -1.42
C GLY A 176 -13.07 11.90 -1.28
N GLY A 177 -12.63 11.39 -0.12
CA GLY A 177 -12.45 9.95 0.07
C GLY A 177 -11.91 9.50 1.43
N GLY A 178 -11.82 10.40 2.42
CA GLY A 178 -11.34 10.09 3.77
C GLY A 178 -12.38 9.29 4.55
N GLY A 179 -12.35 7.99 4.36
CA GLY A 179 -13.21 7.06 5.08
C GLY A 179 -13.04 5.70 4.44
N GLY A 180 -12.35 4.80 5.16
CA GLY A 180 -11.94 3.47 4.72
C GLY A 180 -12.84 2.96 3.62
N VAL A 181 -12.38 3.09 2.37
CA VAL A 181 -13.17 2.71 1.22
C VAL A 181 -13.54 1.24 1.44
N PRO A 182 -14.83 0.88 1.50
CA PRO A 182 -15.18 -0.51 1.31
C PRO A 182 -14.57 -0.84 -0.03
N PHE A 183 -13.59 -1.75 -0.05
CA PHE A 183 -12.98 -2.25 -1.27
C PHE A 183 -14.13 -2.60 -2.22
N GLU A 184 -14.41 -1.76 -3.20
CA GLU A 184 -15.28 -2.14 -4.29
C GLU A 184 -14.39 -3.06 -5.13
N PRO A 185 -14.62 -4.38 -5.12
CA PRO A 185 -13.79 -5.28 -5.88
C PRO A 185 -13.73 -4.79 -7.33
N PRO A 186 -12.58 -4.93 -8.02
CA PRO A 186 -12.45 -4.51 -9.41
C PRO A 186 -13.67 -5.01 -10.16
N ALA A 187 -14.42 -4.08 -10.77
CA ALA A 187 -15.71 -4.34 -11.38
C ALA A 187 -15.66 -5.69 -12.07
N THR A 188 -16.44 -6.66 -11.57
CA THR A 188 -16.41 -8.01 -12.11
C THR A 188 -16.55 -7.89 -13.61
N LEU A 189 -15.53 -8.31 -14.37
CA LEU A 189 -15.61 -8.36 -15.82
C LEU A 189 -16.95 -8.98 -16.17
N PRO A 190 -17.74 -8.40 -17.10
CA PRO A 190 -19.02 -8.99 -17.46
C PRO A 190 -18.76 -10.44 -17.85
N THR A 191 -19.17 -11.36 -16.99
CA THR A 191 -19.15 -12.77 -17.32
C THR A 191 -20.10 -12.89 -18.49
N LEU A 192 -19.56 -13.26 -19.67
CA LEU A 192 -20.39 -13.62 -20.81
C LEU A 192 -21.29 -14.75 -20.31
N GLY A 193 -22.55 -14.42 -20.04
CA GLY A 193 -23.53 -15.41 -19.61
C GLY A 193 -23.52 -16.57 -20.61
N GLN A 194 -23.83 -17.77 -20.17
CA GLN A 194 -23.81 -18.99 -20.99
C GLN A 194 -24.52 -18.81 -22.36
N ASN A 195 -25.52 -17.93 -22.41
CA ASN A 195 -26.24 -17.53 -23.62
C ASN A 195 -25.35 -16.75 -24.63
N ALA A 196 -24.44 -15.90 -24.17
CA ALA A 196 -23.51 -15.15 -25.01
C ALA A 196 -22.39 -16.03 -25.59
N LEU A 197 -21.95 -17.06 -24.85
CA LEU A 197 -21.05 -18.11 -25.36
C LEU A 197 -21.73 -18.96 -26.44
N ILE A 198 -23.02 -19.28 -26.27
CA ILE A 198 -23.80 -20.02 -27.28
C ILE A 198 -23.95 -19.19 -28.57
N ILE A 199 -24.24 -17.88 -28.46
CA ILE A 199 -24.36 -16.99 -29.62
C ILE A 199 -23.02 -16.87 -30.37
N LEU A 200 -21.90 -16.75 -29.66
CA LEU A 200 -20.57 -16.69 -30.28
C LEU A 200 -20.21 -18.03 -30.98
N GLY A 201 -20.55 -19.16 -30.36
CA GLY A 201 -20.39 -20.48 -30.98
C GLY A 201 -21.22 -20.67 -32.25
N MET A 202 -22.46 -20.16 -32.29
CA MET A 202 -23.29 -20.21 -33.51
C MET A 202 -22.73 -19.33 -34.64
N LEU A 203 -22.18 -18.16 -34.31
CA LEU A 203 -21.60 -17.25 -35.31
C LEU A 203 -20.35 -17.84 -36.00
N VAL A 204 -19.49 -18.53 -35.25
CA VAL A 204 -18.31 -19.23 -35.82
C VAL A 204 -18.75 -20.47 -36.63
N GLY A 205 -19.77 -21.20 -36.18
CA GLY A 205 -20.33 -22.33 -36.93
C GLY A 205 -20.95 -21.93 -38.28
N LEU A 206 -21.70 -20.82 -38.31
CA LEU A 206 -22.31 -20.29 -39.54
C LEU A 206 -21.26 -19.82 -40.56
N LEU A 207 -20.18 -19.19 -40.10
CA LEU A 207 -19.07 -18.77 -40.99
C LEU A 207 -18.28 -19.98 -41.52
N GLY A 208 -18.11 -21.04 -40.72
CA GLY A 208 -17.48 -22.29 -41.15
C GLY A 208 -18.27 -23.04 -42.23
N PHE A 209 -19.60 -23.06 -42.14
CA PHE A 209 -20.46 -23.70 -43.14
C PHE A 209 -20.50 -22.97 -44.49
N VAL A 210 -20.36 -21.64 -44.51
CA VAL A 210 -20.30 -20.86 -45.76
C VAL A 210 -18.97 -21.09 -46.51
N ALA A 211 -17.87 -21.36 -45.80
CA ALA A 211 -16.58 -21.66 -46.42
C ALA A 211 -16.54 -23.06 -47.08
N ILE A 212 -17.28 -24.04 -46.55
CA ILE A 212 -17.27 -25.42 -47.06
C ILE A 212 -18.12 -25.59 -48.33
N ARG A 213 -19.19 -24.81 -48.52
CA ARG A 213 -20.04 -24.90 -49.73
C ARG A 213 -19.44 -24.31 -51.01
N ARG A 214 -18.24 -23.70 -50.96
CA ARG A 214 -17.54 -23.21 -52.16
C ARG A 214 -16.51 -24.18 -52.75
N ARG A 215 -16.40 -25.40 -52.21
CA ARG A 215 -15.59 -26.48 -52.78
C ARG A 215 -16.42 -27.76 -52.94
N ALA A 216 -17.37 -27.71 -53.86
CA ALA A 216 -17.98 -28.87 -54.51
C ALA A 216 -18.39 -28.45 -55.92
#